data_AF-A0A2G8T7K9-F1
#
_entry.id   AF-A0A2G8T7K9-F1
#
_cell.length_a   1.000
_cell.length_b   1.000
_cell.length_c   1.000
_cell.angle_alpha   90.00
_cell.angle_beta   90.00
_cell.angle_gamma   90.00
#
_symmetry.space_group_name_H-M   'P 1'
#
loop_
_entity.id
_entity.type
_entity.pdbx_description
1 polymer ?
#
loop_
_entity_poly.entity_id
_entity_poly.type
_entity_poly.pdbx_seq_one_letter_code
_entity_poly.pdbx_strand_id
1 'polypeptide(L)'
;MSRGARRSLIALTHRDLALWPAPDLASLTRPEQDAFCNRRNAVELYANGTGFDEIRARTGKTKSEVHRLVKRCLQLAPNGSIQGFRALILFTRVSGYVREQEIRHELGSGSGGCAGALSQLLSRLPEVAELLDDLYFKRSARDTMHEARISITAIHERFKTELRKLGFTNDHWPFNTGNCGYKTL
;
A
#
# COMPACT_ATOMS: atom_id res chain seq x y z
N MET A 1 29.70 -9.78 28.27
CA MET A 1 29.53 -9.18 26.92
C MET A 1 28.29 -9.80 26.27
N SER A 2 27.15 -9.13 26.34
CA SER A 2 25.90 -9.64 25.74
C SER A 2 25.98 -9.48 24.22
N ARG A 3 26.04 -10.59 23.49
CA ARG A 3 25.90 -10.59 22.02
C ARG A 3 24.51 -10.01 21.72
N GLY A 4 24.48 -8.78 21.20
CA GLY A 4 23.24 -8.05 20.93
C GLY A 4 22.24 -8.91 20.19
N ALA A 5 21.01 -8.98 20.69
CA ALA A 5 19.93 -9.73 20.07
C ALA A 5 19.83 -9.33 18.59
N ARG A 6 19.99 -10.28 17.66
CA ARG A 6 19.95 -10.00 16.22
C ARG A 6 18.62 -9.32 15.87
N ARG A 7 18.67 -8.02 15.56
CA ARG A 7 17.53 -7.21 15.13
C ARG A 7 17.24 -7.49 13.66
N SER A 8 16.72 -8.68 13.39
CA SER A 8 16.53 -9.23 12.04
C SER A 8 15.61 -8.40 11.15
N LEU A 9 14.82 -7.49 11.70
CA LEU A 9 13.91 -6.65 10.91
C LEU A 9 14.64 -5.59 10.09
N ILE A 10 15.78 -5.06 10.58
CA ILE A 10 16.52 -4.02 9.87
C ILE A 10 17.62 -4.69 9.04
N ALA A 11 17.43 -4.70 7.73
CA ALA A 11 18.43 -5.20 6.78
C ALA A 11 19.76 -4.44 6.92
N LEU A 12 20.87 -5.08 6.54
CA LEU A 12 22.21 -4.46 6.59
C LEU A 12 22.26 -3.13 5.84
N THR A 13 21.56 -3.05 4.72
CA THR A 13 21.42 -1.86 3.85
C THR A 13 20.76 -0.67 4.52
N HIS A 14 20.02 -0.87 5.61
CA HIS A 14 19.27 0.17 6.32
C HIS A 14 19.70 0.33 7.79
N ARG A 15 20.89 -0.17 8.15
CA ARG A 15 21.42 -0.05 9.52
C ARG A 15 21.81 1.36 9.92
N ASP A 16 22.20 2.18 8.96
CA ASP A 16 22.47 3.58 9.23
C ASP A 16 21.14 4.35 9.25
N LEU A 17 20.64 4.61 10.46
CA LEU A 17 19.40 5.33 10.68
C LEU A 17 19.51 6.82 10.32
N ALA A 18 20.72 7.39 10.23
CA ALA A 18 20.89 8.79 9.83
C ALA A 18 20.47 9.02 8.36
N LEU A 19 20.51 7.97 7.55
CA LEU A 19 20.07 7.99 6.15
C LEU A 19 18.56 7.81 5.99
N TRP A 20 17.82 7.56 7.07
CA TRP A 20 16.38 7.33 6.97
C TRP A 20 15.65 8.65 6.71
N PRO A 21 14.75 8.71 5.71
CA PRO A 21 13.97 9.91 5.46
C PRO A 21 13.19 10.36 6.71
N ALA A 22 13.35 11.62 7.09
CA ALA A 22 12.63 12.24 8.19
C ALA A 22 11.55 13.21 7.67
N PRO A 23 10.48 13.46 8.45
CA PRO A 23 9.54 14.52 8.15
C PRO A 23 10.08 15.89 8.54
N ASP A 24 9.48 16.94 7.98
CA ASP A 24 9.69 18.30 8.47
C ASP A 24 8.87 18.53 9.74
N LEU A 25 9.55 18.60 10.88
CA LEU A 25 8.92 18.77 12.19
C LEU A 25 8.30 20.16 12.39
N ALA A 26 8.75 21.17 11.64
CA ALA A 26 8.22 22.53 11.76
C ALA A 26 6.73 22.61 11.35
N SER A 27 6.29 21.68 10.50
CA SER A 27 4.90 21.56 10.06
C SER A 27 3.97 20.87 11.07
N LEU A 28 4.51 20.29 12.14
CA LEU A 28 3.74 19.52 13.12
C LEU A 28 3.43 20.34 14.37
N THR A 29 2.29 20.07 15.00
CA THR A 29 1.97 20.62 16.33
C THR A 29 2.88 20.02 17.40
N ARG A 30 3.05 20.70 18.54
CA ARG A 30 3.87 20.18 19.66
C ARG A 30 3.48 18.76 20.11
N PRO A 31 2.18 18.43 20.29
CA PRO A 31 1.79 17.07 20.67
C PRO A 31 2.16 16.01 19.61
N GLU A 32 2.09 16.37 18.32
CA GLU A 32 2.48 15.48 17.23
C GLU A 32 4.00 15.27 17.20
N GLN A 33 4.77 16.34 17.45
CA GLN A 33 6.23 16.26 17.57
C GLN A 33 6.63 15.36 18.74
N ASP A 34 6.03 15.51 19.93
CA ASP A 34 6.32 14.68 21.10
C ASP A 34 6.00 13.20 20.81
N ALA A 35 4.85 12.95 20.21
CA ALA A 35 4.44 11.60 19.85
C ALA A 35 5.37 10.98 18.78
N PHE A 36 5.81 11.78 17.80
CA PHE A 36 6.80 11.38 16.81
C PHE A 36 8.15 11.06 17.46
N CYS A 37 8.69 11.96 18.28
CA CYS A 37 9.97 11.80 18.97
C CYS A 37 9.98 10.55 19.85
N ASN A 38 8.90 10.29 20.59
CA ASN A 38 8.80 9.07 21.40
C ASN A 38 8.80 7.79 20.54
N ARG A 39 8.11 7.79 19.38
CA ARG A 39 8.14 6.66 18.44
C ARG A 39 9.51 6.49 17.79
N ARG A 40 10.18 7.59 17.43
CA ARG A 40 11.52 7.59 16.86
C ARG A 40 12.53 6.99 17.83
N ASN A 41 12.50 7.43 19.09
CA ASN A 41 13.33 6.88 20.17
C ASN A 41 13.16 5.36 20.31
N ALA A 42 11.91 4.86 20.26
CA ALA A 42 11.66 3.41 20.33
C ALA A 42 12.31 2.62 19.17
N VAL A 43 12.32 3.19 17.96
CA VAL A 43 12.95 2.59 16.77
C VAL A 43 14.49 2.64 16.87
N GLU A 44 15.05 3.76 17.32
CA GLU A 44 16.49 3.93 17.51
C GLU A 44 17.03 2.97 18.59
N LEU A 45 16.36 2.86 19.74
CA LEU A 45 16.71 1.89 20.78
C LEU A 45 16.62 0.45 20.27
N TYR A 46 15.59 0.13 19.47
CA TYR A 46 15.50 -1.19 18.82
C TYR A 46 16.70 -1.44 17.91
N ALA A 47 17.06 -0.49 17.05
CA ALA A 47 18.18 -0.62 16.11
C ALA A 47 19.53 -0.80 16.85
N ASN A 48 19.70 -0.12 17.98
CA ASN A 48 20.88 -0.24 18.85
C ASN A 48 20.94 -1.54 19.66
N GLY A 49 19.91 -2.39 19.57
CA GLY A 49 19.90 -3.69 20.23
C GLY A 49 19.35 -3.69 21.65
N THR A 50 18.87 -2.55 22.17
CA THR A 50 18.33 -2.38 23.53
C THR A 50 17.21 -3.38 23.86
N GLY A 51 17.24 -3.97 25.06
CA GLY A 51 16.23 -4.94 25.50
C GLY A 51 14.80 -4.38 25.45
N PHE A 52 13.80 -5.22 25.14
CA PHE A 52 12.42 -4.74 25.01
C PHE A 52 11.85 -4.18 26.32
N ASP A 53 12.26 -4.70 27.46
CA ASP A 53 11.83 -4.19 28.77
C ASP A 53 12.35 -2.77 29.01
N GLU A 54 13.60 -2.51 28.64
CA GLU A 54 14.19 -1.18 28.71
C GLU A 54 13.56 -0.21 27.69
N ILE A 55 13.29 -0.66 26.47
CA ILE A 55 12.55 0.14 25.48
C ILE A 55 11.17 0.52 26.03
N ARG A 56 10.46 -0.44 26.62
CA ARG A 56 9.14 -0.23 27.22
C ARG A 56 9.23 0.76 28.38
N ALA A 57 10.23 0.64 29.25
CA ALA A 57 10.43 1.57 30.36
C ALA A 57 10.68 3.01 29.88
N ARG A 58 11.47 3.19 28.81
CA ARG A 58 11.82 4.52 28.28
C ARG A 58 10.74 5.16 27.40
N THR A 59 9.93 4.37 26.71
CA THR A 59 9.01 4.88 25.65
C THR A 59 7.54 4.50 25.82
N GLY A 60 7.26 3.59 26.76
CA GLY A 60 5.94 2.97 26.96
C GLY A 60 5.54 1.99 25.84
N LYS A 61 6.41 1.72 24.86
CA LYS A 61 6.07 0.89 23.68
C LYS A 61 6.33 -0.59 23.97
N THR A 62 5.35 -1.43 23.68
CA THR A 62 5.50 -2.89 23.80
C THR A 62 6.35 -3.45 22.66
N LYS A 63 6.85 -4.68 22.81
CA LYS A 63 7.57 -5.39 21.74
C LYS A 63 6.81 -5.41 20.41
N SER A 64 5.50 -5.70 20.45
CA SER A 64 4.65 -5.72 19.27
C SER A 64 4.58 -4.36 18.59
N GLU A 65 4.42 -3.30 19.38
CA GLU A 65 4.35 -1.94 18.86
C GLU A 65 5.69 -1.50 18.27
N VAL A 66 6.82 -1.80 18.91
CA VAL A 66 8.16 -1.53 18.38
C VAL A 66 8.36 -2.23 17.03
N HIS A 67 8.02 -3.51 16.93
CA HIS A 67 8.08 -4.25 15.66
C HIS A 67 7.17 -3.62 14.60
N ARG A 68 5.96 -3.19 14.96
CA ARG A 68 5.03 -2.51 14.05
C ARG A 68 5.64 -1.21 13.54
N LEU A 69 6.25 -0.38 14.40
CA LEU A 69 6.90 0.87 14.02
C LEU A 69 8.09 0.61 13.07
N VAL A 70 8.96 -0.33 13.40
CA VAL A 70 10.11 -0.69 12.55
C VAL A 70 9.65 -1.16 11.17
N LYS A 71 8.67 -2.07 11.11
CA LYS A 71 8.09 -2.54 9.83
C LYS A 71 7.48 -1.40 9.02
N ARG A 72 6.84 -0.43 9.66
CA ARG A 72 6.29 0.77 9.00
C ARG A 72 7.37 1.63 8.38
N CYS A 73 8.48 1.86 9.08
CA CYS A 73 9.60 2.64 8.54
C CYS A 73 10.26 1.97 7.33
N LEU A 74 10.26 0.64 7.28
CA LEU A 74 10.84 -0.14 6.20
C LEU A 74 9.89 -0.38 5.02
N GLN A 75 8.65 0.11 5.06
CA GLN A 75 7.77 0.08 3.89
C GLN A 75 8.38 0.92 2.77
N LEU A 76 8.18 0.49 1.53
CA LEU A 76 8.60 1.27 0.37
C LEU A 76 7.60 2.40 0.11
N ALA A 77 8.15 3.59 -0.11
CA ALA A 77 7.43 4.70 -0.70
C ALA A 77 7.31 4.52 -2.23
N PRO A 78 6.39 5.24 -2.90
CA PRO A 78 6.19 5.12 -4.35
C PRO A 78 7.44 5.36 -5.21
N ASN A 79 8.43 6.09 -4.68
CA ASN A 79 9.70 6.35 -5.34
C ASN A 79 10.75 5.22 -5.14
N GLY A 80 10.37 4.09 -4.52
CA GLY A 80 11.23 2.94 -4.27
C GLY A 80 12.18 3.08 -3.07
N SER A 81 12.20 4.23 -2.39
CA SER A 81 12.93 4.41 -1.12
C SER A 81 12.10 3.94 0.07
N ILE A 82 12.73 3.63 1.20
CA ILE A 82 11.98 3.36 2.44
C ILE A 82 11.26 4.64 2.93
N GLN A 83 10.13 4.47 3.61
CA GLN A 83 9.43 5.57 4.26
C GLN A 83 10.28 6.22 5.37
N GLY A 84 11.15 5.44 6.02
CA GLY A 84 12.00 5.90 7.10
C GLY A 84 11.19 6.42 8.29
N PHE A 85 11.66 7.47 8.94
CA PHE A 85 10.98 8.07 10.08
C PHE A 85 9.67 8.78 9.70
N ARG A 86 9.45 9.15 8.44
CA ARG A 86 8.17 9.74 7.99
C ARG A 86 6.97 8.84 8.34
N ALA A 87 7.19 7.53 8.37
CA ALA A 87 6.20 6.52 8.75
C ALA A 87 5.66 6.61 10.19
N LEU A 88 6.37 7.35 11.06
CA LEU A 88 6.08 7.48 12.49
C LEU A 88 5.14 8.64 12.82
N ILE A 89 4.83 9.51 11.86
CA ILE A 89 3.79 10.53 12.03
C ILE A 89 2.44 9.83 12.26
N LEU A 90 1.63 10.43 13.14
CA LEU A 90 0.29 9.95 13.46
C LEU A 90 -0.59 9.92 12.20
N PHE A 91 -1.42 8.88 12.09
CA PHE A 91 -2.39 8.71 11.00
C PHE A 91 -1.82 8.63 9.58
N THR A 92 -0.50 8.68 9.41
CA THR A 92 0.14 8.50 8.11
C THR A 92 -0.10 7.10 7.57
N ARG A 93 -0.62 7.03 6.35
CA ARG A 93 -0.72 5.80 5.57
C ARG A 93 0.62 5.55 4.91
N VAL A 94 1.29 4.48 5.32
CA VAL A 94 2.65 4.14 4.86
C VAL A 94 2.67 3.21 3.65
N SER A 95 1.52 2.62 3.34
CA SER A 95 1.27 1.78 2.17
C SER A 95 -0.16 2.02 1.68
N GLY A 96 -0.39 1.80 0.38
CA GLY A 96 -1.72 1.79 -0.21
C GLY A 96 -2.57 0.66 0.37
N TYR A 97 -3.89 0.76 0.24
CA TYR A 97 -4.77 -0.35 0.60
C TYR A 97 -4.54 -1.51 -0.38
N VAL A 98 -3.98 -2.62 0.12
CA VAL A 98 -3.88 -3.87 -0.61
C VAL A 98 -4.89 -4.84 -0.01
N ARG A 99 -5.85 -5.26 -0.83
CA ARG A 99 -6.82 -6.27 -0.42
C ARG A 99 -6.18 -7.65 -0.53
N GLU A 100 -6.04 -8.34 0.58
CA GLU A 100 -5.60 -9.75 0.59
C GLU A 100 -6.79 -10.72 0.54
N GLN A 101 -7.91 -10.36 1.18
CA GLN A 101 -9.11 -11.18 1.21
C GLN A 101 -9.74 -11.33 -0.18
N GLU A 102 -10.23 -12.52 -0.48
CA GLU A 102 -10.99 -12.80 -1.69
C GLU A 102 -12.23 -11.88 -1.82
N ILE A 103 -12.61 -11.58 -3.06
CA ILE A 103 -13.84 -10.83 -3.34
C ILE A 103 -14.99 -11.81 -3.30
N ARG A 104 -15.78 -11.76 -2.24
CA ARG A 104 -17.04 -12.49 -2.11
C ARG A 104 -18.16 -11.48 -2.09
N HIS A 105 -18.98 -11.50 -3.14
CA HIS A 105 -20.10 -10.58 -3.31
C HIS A 105 -21.26 -11.31 -3.98
N GLU A 106 -22.47 -11.05 -3.51
CA GLU A 106 -23.70 -11.63 -4.05
C GLU A 106 -24.49 -10.57 -4.81
N LEU A 107 -25.07 -10.94 -5.96
CA LEU A 107 -25.93 -10.05 -6.72
C LEU A 107 -27.12 -9.61 -5.85
N GLY A 108 -27.26 -8.31 -5.62
CA GLY A 108 -28.31 -7.73 -4.78
C GLY A 108 -27.86 -7.29 -3.38
N SER A 109 -26.66 -7.67 -2.91
CA SER A 109 -26.13 -7.25 -1.59
C SER A 109 -25.59 -5.81 -1.53
N GLY A 110 -25.90 -4.98 -2.53
CA GLY A 110 -25.38 -3.61 -2.65
C GLY A 110 -23.97 -3.55 -3.26
N SER A 111 -23.12 -2.64 -2.77
CA SER A 111 -21.69 -2.53 -3.15
C SER A 111 -20.73 -2.83 -1.99
N GLY A 112 -21.28 -3.23 -0.84
CA GLY A 112 -20.51 -3.60 0.34
C GLY A 112 -19.59 -4.78 0.05
N GLY A 113 -18.36 -4.75 0.57
CA GLY A 113 -17.40 -5.85 0.40
C GLY A 113 -16.54 -5.80 -0.86
N CYS A 114 -16.84 -4.93 -1.84
CA CYS A 114 -16.06 -4.78 -3.09
C CYS A 114 -14.93 -3.74 -3.03
N ALA A 115 -14.64 -3.16 -1.85
CA ALA A 115 -13.56 -2.17 -1.70
C ALA A 115 -12.20 -2.79 -2.10
N GLY A 116 -11.50 -2.12 -3.04
CA GLY A 116 -10.22 -2.57 -3.59
C GLY A 116 -10.32 -3.77 -4.55
N ALA A 117 -11.51 -4.15 -4.99
CA ALA A 117 -11.71 -5.30 -5.89
C ALA A 117 -10.99 -5.13 -7.23
N LEU A 118 -11.09 -3.94 -7.86
CA LEU A 118 -10.38 -3.65 -9.11
C LEU A 118 -8.86 -3.76 -8.92
N SER A 119 -8.30 -3.07 -7.94
CA SER A 119 -6.85 -3.10 -7.68
C SER A 119 -6.35 -4.52 -7.40
N GLN A 120 -7.13 -5.33 -6.67
CA GLN A 120 -6.80 -6.73 -6.44
C GLN A 120 -6.84 -7.56 -7.73
N LEU A 121 -7.85 -7.36 -8.57
CA LEU A 121 -7.97 -8.05 -9.86
C LEU A 121 -6.78 -7.72 -10.76
N LEU A 122 -6.47 -6.44 -10.92
CA LEU A 122 -5.35 -5.99 -11.77
C LEU A 122 -3.99 -6.46 -11.25
N SER A 123 -3.84 -6.61 -9.93
CA SER A 123 -2.62 -7.19 -9.34
C SER A 123 -2.49 -8.69 -9.61
N ARG A 124 -3.62 -9.41 -9.81
CA ARG A 124 -3.66 -10.85 -10.10
C ARG A 124 -3.58 -11.16 -11.59
N LEU A 125 -4.06 -10.25 -12.44
CA LEU A 125 -4.11 -10.36 -13.89
C LEU A 125 -3.40 -9.15 -14.53
N PRO A 126 -2.05 -9.12 -14.54
CA PRO A 126 -1.27 -8.03 -15.12
C PRO A 126 -1.65 -7.74 -16.57
N GLU A 127 -2.03 -8.75 -17.34
CA GLU A 127 -2.48 -8.64 -18.73
C GLU A 127 -3.75 -7.76 -18.88
N VAL A 128 -4.65 -7.80 -17.90
CA VAL A 128 -5.85 -6.95 -17.88
C VAL A 128 -5.47 -5.52 -17.47
N ALA A 129 -4.46 -5.36 -16.60
CA ALA A 129 -3.94 -4.05 -16.24
C ALA A 129 -3.26 -3.36 -17.43
N GLU A 130 -2.42 -4.08 -18.17
CA GLU A 130 -1.76 -3.59 -19.38
C GLU A 130 -2.78 -3.19 -20.45
N LEU A 131 -3.81 -4.01 -20.67
CA LEU A 131 -4.91 -3.64 -21.57
C LEU A 131 -5.57 -2.33 -21.16
N LEU A 132 -5.92 -2.16 -19.88
CA LEU A 132 -6.55 -0.93 -19.40
C LEU A 132 -5.63 0.28 -19.57
N ASP A 133 -4.36 0.15 -19.22
CA ASP A 133 -3.36 1.20 -19.41
C ASP A 133 -3.21 1.57 -20.90
N ASP A 134 -3.20 0.59 -21.79
CA ASP A 134 -3.12 0.83 -23.24
C ASP A 134 -4.36 1.54 -23.77
N LEU A 135 -5.56 1.17 -23.29
CA LEU A 135 -6.81 1.84 -23.65
C LEU A 135 -6.88 3.28 -23.11
N TYR A 136 -6.39 3.51 -21.90
CA TYR A 136 -6.40 4.82 -21.25
C TYR A 136 -5.34 5.77 -21.80
N PHE A 137 -4.10 5.29 -21.93
CA PHE A 137 -2.94 6.11 -22.32
C PHE A 137 -2.62 6.03 -23.82
N LYS A 138 -3.35 5.21 -24.60
CA LYS A 138 -3.15 5.01 -26.05
C LYS A 138 -1.70 4.64 -26.42
N ARG A 139 -0.99 3.88 -25.58
CA ARG A 139 0.46 3.59 -25.77
C ARG A 139 0.79 2.85 -27.07
N SER A 140 -0.17 2.15 -27.66
CA SER A 140 -0.04 1.43 -28.92
C SER A 140 -0.26 2.28 -30.19
N ALA A 141 -0.79 3.50 -30.08
CA ALA A 141 -1.13 4.36 -31.23
C ALA A 141 -0.12 5.49 -31.44
N ARG A 142 1.18 5.17 -31.48
CA ARG A 142 2.24 6.16 -31.73
C ARG A 142 2.34 6.65 -33.18
N ASP A 143 1.56 6.09 -34.11
CA ASP A 143 1.79 6.32 -35.55
C ASP A 143 0.53 6.47 -36.43
N THR A 144 -0.60 6.91 -35.87
CA THR A 144 -1.76 7.25 -36.72
C THR A 144 -2.63 8.33 -36.10
N MET A 145 -3.11 9.24 -36.97
CA MET A 145 -3.95 10.40 -36.66
C MET A 145 -5.01 10.14 -35.58
N HIS A 146 -5.21 11.12 -34.69
CA HIS A 146 -6.07 11.02 -33.52
C HIS A 146 -7.52 10.68 -33.86
N GLU A 147 -7.92 9.43 -33.67
CA GLU A 147 -9.32 9.12 -33.37
C GLU A 147 -9.68 9.56 -31.95
N ALA A 148 -10.94 9.96 -31.79
CA ALA A 148 -11.56 10.54 -30.61
C ALA A 148 -11.18 9.82 -29.30
N ARG A 149 -11.25 10.54 -28.19
CA ARG A 149 -11.11 9.99 -26.84
C ARG A 149 -11.96 8.72 -26.70
N ILE A 150 -11.35 7.56 -26.44
CA ILE A 150 -12.12 6.32 -26.21
C ILE A 150 -13.03 6.60 -25.02
N SER A 151 -14.34 6.37 -25.18
CA SER A 151 -15.28 6.61 -24.10
C SER A 151 -15.05 5.61 -22.96
N ILE A 152 -15.28 6.05 -21.72
CA ILE A 152 -15.21 5.17 -20.55
C ILE A 152 -16.10 3.92 -20.72
N THR A 153 -17.24 4.08 -21.38
CA THR A 153 -18.14 2.97 -21.73
C THR A 153 -17.46 1.95 -22.64
N ALA A 154 -16.74 2.40 -23.67
CA ALA A 154 -16.01 1.49 -24.56
C ALA A 154 -14.85 0.79 -23.84
N ILE A 155 -14.15 1.48 -22.94
CA ILE A 155 -13.12 0.87 -22.09
C ILE A 155 -13.74 -0.22 -21.20
N HIS A 156 -14.87 0.07 -20.56
CA HIS A 156 -15.59 -0.88 -19.70
C HIS A 156 -16.07 -2.12 -20.46
N GLU A 157 -16.59 -1.97 -21.68
CA GLU A 157 -17.00 -3.12 -22.50
C GLU A 157 -15.81 -4.00 -22.89
N ARG A 158 -14.67 -3.39 -23.27
CA ARG A 158 -13.44 -4.14 -23.56
C ARG A 158 -12.91 -4.87 -22.32
N PHE A 159 -12.91 -4.20 -21.18
CA PHE A 159 -12.55 -4.81 -19.89
C PHE A 159 -13.40 -6.03 -19.57
N LYS A 160 -14.74 -5.92 -19.64
CA LYS A 160 -15.64 -7.07 -19.44
C LYS A 160 -15.36 -8.20 -20.43
N THR A 161 -15.13 -7.86 -21.70
CA THR A 161 -14.86 -8.85 -22.75
C THR A 161 -13.60 -9.66 -22.46
N GLU A 162 -12.51 -9.01 -22.05
CA GLU A 162 -11.29 -9.73 -21.68
C GLU A 162 -11.48 -10.60 -20.44
N LEU A 163 -12.19 -10.12 -19.41
CA LEU A 163 -12.50 -10.97 -18.25
C LEU A 163 -13.31 -12.21 -18.62
N ARG A 164 -14.25 -12.11 -19.57
CA ARG A 164 -14.99 -13.28 -20.07
C ARG A 164 -14.09 -14.27 -20.79
N LYS A 165 -13.13 -13.81 -21.59
CA LYS A 165 -12.15 -14.68 -22.25
C LYS A 165 -11.28 -15.42 -21.23
N LEU A 166 -10.98 -14.79 -20.10
CA LEU A 166 -10.26 -15.39 -18.97
C LEU A 166 -11.13 -16.31 -18.09
N GLY A 167 -12.40 -16.55 -18.47
CA GLY A 167 -13.29 -17.50 -17.80
C GLY A 167 -14.11 -16.94 -16.64
N PHE A 168 -14.14 -15.62 -16.44
CA PHE A 168 -14.94 -15.03 -15.36
C PHE A 168 -16.45 -15.23 -15.62
N THR A 169 -17.12 -15.84 -14.63
CA THR A 169 -18.58 -16.08 -14.63
C THR A 169 -19.35 -14.98 -13.88
N ASN A 170 -20.68 -15.10 -13.81
CA ASN A 170 -21.52 -14.18 -13.04
C ASN A 170 -21.30 -14.25 -11.53
N ASP A 171 -20.62 -15.29 -11.04
CA ASP A 171 -20.28 -15.45 -9.62
C ASP A 171 -19.05 -14.63 -9.23
N HIS A 172 -18.27 -14.18 -10.23
CA HIS A 172 -17.04 -13.45 -10.04
C HIS A 172 -17.26 -11.94 -10.13
N TRP A 173 -16.49 -11.18 -9.36
CA TRP A 173 -16.39 -9.74 -9.56
C TRP A 173 -15.71 -9.48 -10.92
N PRO A 174 -16.20 -8.54 -11.75
CA PRO A 174 -17.21 -7.54 -11.42
C PRO A 174 -18.66 -7.94 -11.76
N PHE A 175 -18.89 -9.07 -12.42
CA PHE A 175 -20.21 -9.47 -12.93
C PHE A 175 -21.25 -9.75 -11.84
N ASN A 176 -20.80 -10.10 -10.64
CA ASN A 176 -21.65 -10.23 -9.45
C ASN A 176 -22.05 -8.88 -8.82
N THR A 177 -21.80 -7.73 -9.47
CA THR A 177 -22.18 -6.39 -8.98
C THR A 177 -23.14 -5.67 -9.93
N GLY A 178 -24.03 -4.82 -9.40
CA GLY A 178 -25.08 -4.17 -10.19
C GLY A 178 -24.59 -3.24 -11.31
N ASN A 179 -23.39 -2.67 -11.21
CA ASN A 179 -22.80 -1.83 -12.26
C ASN A 179 -21.66 -2.52 -13.01
N CYS A 180 -21.41 -3.81 -12.76
CA CYS A 180 -20.29 -4.55 -13.32
C CYS A 180 -18.94 -3.81 -13.18
N GLY A 181 -18.70 -3.13 -12.06
CA GLY A 181 -17.44 -2.41 -11.82
C GLY A 181 -17.27 -1.10 -12.58
N TYR A 182 -18.29 -0.63 -13.33
CA TYR A 182 -18.21 0.60 -14.14
C TYR A 182 -17.72 1.83 -13.36
N LYS A 183 -18.19 2.01 -12.11
CA LYS A 183 -17.80 3.16 -11.27
C LYS A 183 -16.37 3.07 -10.70
N THR A 184 -15.69 1.95 -10.89
CA THR A 184 -14.33 1.74 -10.37
C THR A 184 -13.25 1.94 -11.42
N LEU A 185 -13.63 1.91 -12.70
CA LEU A 185 -12.78 2.22 -13.85
C LEU A 185 -12.66 3.73 -14.02
#